data_AF-A0A8T6FQJ5-F1
#
_entry.id   AF-A0A8T6FQJ5-F1
#
_cell.length_a   1.000
_cell.length_b   1.000
_cell.length_c   1.000
_cell.angle_alpha   90.00
_cell.angle_beta   90.00
_cell.angle_gamma   90.00
#
_symmetry.space_group_name_H-M   'P 1'
#
loop_
_entity.id
_entity.type
_entity.pdbx_description
1 polymer ?
#
loop_
_entity_poly.entity_id
_entity_poly.type
_entity_poly.pdbx_seq_one_letter_code
_entity_poly.pdbx_strand_id
1 'polypeptide(L)'
;MMRHEIIGEMPGSRLTLLRMLVMYALLTAGGGSISLVSLSAVLGGSYGALIPLTILLLVTGASLFQLVTALLDLRAEPTFTRGEVIRLWTKGGLFWFFRSHYAQIDRQVFVMAPDVWVQITDGNTVEFHHWPHTRTLIRAVLISGDVDELVEGQPVSPLEDS
;
A
#
# COMPACT_ATOMS: atom_id res chain seq x y z
N MET A 1 -10.29 31.24 4.36
CA MET A 1 -9.16 31.12 3.41
C MET A 1 -8.57 29.73 3.62
N MET A 2 -8.82 28.80 2.70
CA MET A 2 -8.25 27.46 2.75
C MET A 2 -6.75 27.51 2.45
N ARG A 3 -5.93 26.91 3.30
CA ARG A 3 -4.49 26.74 3.05
C ARG A 3 -4.24 25.26 2.77
N HIS A 4 -3.70 24.99 1.60
CA HIS A 4 -3.26 23.66 1.19
C HIS A 4 -1.75 23.63 1.31
N GLU A 5 -1.22 22.66 2.05
CA GLU A 5 0.22 22.47 2.22
C GLU A 5 0.59 21.08 1.73
N ILE A 6 1.51 21.00 0.78
CA ILE A 6 2.02 19.73 0.27
C ILE A 6 2.99 19.20 1.33
N ILE A 7 2.54 18.20 2.09
CA ILE A 7 3.35 17.61 3.17
C ILE A 7 4.47 16.74 2.61
N GLY A 8 4.17 16.02 1.52
CA GLY A 8 5.16 15.18 0.89
C GLY A 8 4.69 14.57 -0.40
N GLU A 9 5.64 14.41 -1.30
CA GLU A 9 5.52 13.64 -2.52
C GLU A 9 6.46 12.44 -2.42
N MET A 10 6.01 11.29 -2.87
CA MET A 10 6.85 10.11 -3.03
C MET A 10 7.28 10.03 -4.50
N PRO A 11 8.37 10.72 -4.89
CA PRO A 11 8.87 10.61 -6.25
C PRO A 11 9.24 9.16 -6.53
N GLY A 12 8.75 8.63 -7.65
CA GLY A 12 9.01 7.24 -8.03
C GLY A 12 8.03 6.22 -7.45
N SER A 13 6.79 6.60 -7.13
CA SER A 13 5.73 5.65 -6.76
C SER A 13 5.60 4.46 -7.73
N ARG A 14 5.78 4.70 -9.05
CA ARG A 14 5.85 3.64 -10.07
C ARG A 14 7.06 2.71 -9.92
N LEU A 15 8.22 3.24 -9.52
CA LEU A 15 9.41 2.43 -9.25
C LEU A 15 9.19 1.55 -8.01
N THR A 16 8.50 2.07 -6.99
CA THR A 16 8.08 1.28 -5.82
C THR A 16 7.15 0.14 -6.24
N LEU A 17 6.15 0.41 -7.09
CA LEU A 17 5.29 -0.64 -7.65
C LEU A 17 6.08 -1.66 -8.47
N LEU A 18 7.04 -1.23 -9.28
CA LEU A 18 7.90 -2.14 -10.05
C LEU A 18 8.73 -3.03 -9.14
N ARG A 19 9.31 -2.49 -8.06
CA ARG A 19 10.06 -3.27 -7.06
C ARG A 19 9.16 -4.30 -6.37
N MET A 20 7.95 -3.90 -5.97
CA MET A 20 6.96 -4.82 -5.41
C MET A 20 6.63 -5.93 -6.40
N LEU A 21 6.37 -5.59 -7.66
CA LEU A 21 6.06 -6.54 -8.72
C LEU A 21 7.20 -7.55 -8.92
N VAL A 22 8.44 -7.09 -9.04
CA VAL A 22 9.60 -7.99 -9.21
C VAL A 22 9.76 -8.91 -8.00
N MET A 23 9.66 -8.36 -6.78
CA MET A 23 9.80 -9.13 -5.54
C MET A 23 8.71 -10.22 -5.43
N TYR A 24 7.44 -9.85 -5.63
CA TYR A 24 6.34 -10.81 -5.53
C TYR A 24 6.29 -11.79 -6.71
N ALA A 25 6.75 -11.40 -7.90
CA ALA A 25 6.90 -12.31 -9.04
C ALA A 25 7.91 -13.41 -8.73
N LEU A 26 9.09 -13.06 -8.21
CA LEU A 26 10.11 -14.03 -7.80
C LEU A 26 9.61 -14.94 -6.68
N LEU A 27 8.96 -14.37 -5.66
CA LEU A 27 8.41 -15.14 -4.55
C LEU A 27 7.32 -16.12 -5.00
N THR A 28 6.42 -15.67 -5.89
CA THR A 28 5.34 -16.50 -6.43
C THR A 28 5.87 -17.60 -7.34
N ALA A 29 6.85 -17.30 -8.21
CA ALA A 29 7.47 -18.29 -9.09
C ALA A 29 8.24 -19.35 -8.29
N GLY A 30 9.01 -18.93 -7.28
CA GLY A 30 9.72 -19.84 -6.38
C GLY A 30 8.75 -20.69 -5.53
N GLY A 31 7.79 -20.06 -4.87
CA GLY A 31 6.77 -20.76 -4.07
C GLY A 31 5.91 -21.72 -4.89
N GLY A 32 5.54 -21.35 -6.11
CA GLY A 32 4.82 -22.21 -7.05
C GLY A 32 5.65 -23.44 -7.45
N SER A 33 6.94 -23.24 -7.73
CA SER A 33 7.85 -24.34 -8.08
C SER A 33 7.99 -25.36 -6.94
N ILE A 34 8.15 -24.90 -5.69
CA ILE A 34 8.22 -25.77 -4.51
C ILE A 34 6.87 -26.44 -4.23
N SER A 35 5.76 -25.74 -4.47
CA SER A 35 4.41 -26.31 -4.34
C SER A 35 4.19 -27.46 -5.31
N LEU A 36 4.68 -27.36 -6.56
CA LEU A 36 4.60 -28.44 -7.54
C LEU A 36 5.38 -29.69 -7.11
N VAL A 37 6.56 -29.53 -6.50
CA VAL A 37 7.34 -30.64 -5.94
C VAL A 37 6.60 -31.29 -4.77
N SER A 38 5.98 -30.49 -3.91
CA SER A 38 5.20 -31.01 -2.79
C SER A 38 3.94 -31.74 -3.27
N LEU A 39 3.30 -31.23 -4.32
CA LEU A 39 2.14 -31.87 -4.95
C LEU A 39 2.51 -33.22 -5.58
N SER A 40 3.64 -33.31 -6.29
CA SER A 40 4.08 -34.58 -6.87
C SER A 40 4.38 -35.64 -5.79
N ALA A 41 4.92 -35.24 -4.63
CA ALA A 41 5.11 -36.14 -3.50
C ALA A 41 3.79 -36.68 -2.92
N VAL A 42 2.76 -35.82 -2.81
CA VAL A 42 1.41 -36.24 -2.39
C VAL A 42 0.82 -37.24 -3.38
N LEU A 43 0.92 -36.96 -4.69
CA LEU A 43 0.44 -37.87 -5.75
C LEU A 43 1.20 -39.19 -5.78
N GLY A 44 2.47 -39.20 -5.36
CA GLY A 44 3.28 -40.40 -5.15
C GLY A 44 2.93 -41.21 -3.90
N GLY A 45 1.89 -40.82 -3.16
CA GLY A 45 1.41 -41.53 -1.96
C GLY A 45 2.02 -41.05 -0.64
N SER A 46 2.86 -40.01 -0.66
CA SER A 46 3.41 -39.42 0.56
C SER A 46 2.44 -38.40 1.15
N TYR A 47 1.45 -38.88 1.92
CA TYR A 47 0.46 -38.02 2.56
C TYR A 47 1.05 -37.03 3.58
N GLY A 48 2.26 -37.29 4.10
CA GLY A 48 2.99 -36.35 4.96
C GLY A 48 3.28 -35.00 4.29
N ALA A 49 3.31 -34.94 2.95
CA ALA A 49 3.52 -33.70 2.19
C ALA A 49 2.27 -32.80 2.11
N LEU A 50 1.10 -33.23 2.59
CA LEU A 50 -0.13 -32.42 2.55
C LEU A 50 -0.03 -31.14 3.38
N ILE A 51 0.57 -31.23 4.58
CA ILE A 51 0.75 -30.07 5.46
C ILE A 51 1.63 -28.99 4.82
N PRO A 52 2.89 -29.28 4.40
CA PRO A 52 3.73 -28.27 3.75
C PRO A 52 3.12 -27.76 2.44
N LEU A 53 2.46 -28.62 1.64
CA LEU A 53 1.75 -28.19 0.43
C LEU A 53 0.69 -27.14 0.75
N THR A 54 -0.14 -27.37 1.78
CA THR A 54 -1.20 -26.43 2.17
C THR A 54 -0.63 -25.07 2.57
N ILE A 55 0.42 -25.07 3.40
CA ILE A 55 1.10 -23.83 3.83
C ILE A 55 1.70 -23.11 2.62
N LEU A 56 2.39 -23.83 1.73
CA LEU A 56 3.00 -23.26 0.53
C LEU A 56 1.95 -22.66 -0.40
N LEU A 57 0.81 -23.33 -0.61
CA LEU A 57 -0.28 -22.80 -1.42
C LEU A 57 -0.88 -21.53 -0.83
N LEU A 58 -1.04 -21.45 0.50
CA LEU A 58 -1.53 -20.23 1.15
C LEU A 58 -0.54 -19.06 0.97
N VAL A 59 0.74 -19.29 1.22
CA VAL A 59 1.79 -18.25 1.08
C VAL A 59 1.96 -17.82 -0.39
N THR A 60 2.00 -18.80 -1.31
CA THR A 60 2.13 -18.54 -2.75
C THR A 60 0.89 -17.82 -3.28
N GLY A 61 -0.31 -18.24 -2.86
CA GLY A 61 -1.57 -17.58 -3.22
C GLY A 61 -1.64 -16.14 -2.73
N ALA A 62 -1.24 -15.88 -1.48
CA ALA A 62 -1.15 -14.52 -0.95
C ALA A 62 -0.13 -13.67 -1.73
N SER A 63 1.01 -14.24 -2.09
CA SER A 63 2.04 -13.56 -2.89
C SER A 63 1.56 -13.26 -4.32
N LEU A 64 0.85 -14.20 -4.93
CA LEU A 64 0.23 -14.03 -6.24
C LEU A 64 -0.82 -12.92 -6.21
N PHE A 65 -1.63 -12.85 -5.15
CA PHE A 65 -2.59 -11.77 -4.98
C PHE A 65 -1.89 -10.40 -4.96
N GLN A 66 -0.80 -10.27 -4.19
CA GLN A 66 0.00 -9.03 -4.15
C GLN A 66 0.66 -8.69 -5.49
N LEU A 67 1.10 -9.70 -6.25
CA LEU A 67 1.62 -9.52 -7.60
C LEU A 67 0.54 -8.95 -8.54
N VAL A 68 -0.67 -9.51 -8.48
CA VAL A 68 -1.79 -9.08 -9.33
C VAL A 68 -2.22 -7.66 -8.98
N THR A 69 -2.34 -7.30 -7.70
CA THR A 69 -2.71 -5.93 -7.30
C THR A 69 -1.67 -4.91 -7.75
N ALA A 70 -0.37 -5.21 -7.62
CA ALA A 70 0.69 -4.35 -8.13
C ALA A 70 0.65 -4.19 -9.65
N LEU A 71 0.32 -5.26 -10.39
CA LEU A 71 0.18 -5.22 -11.85
C LEU A 71 -1.05 -4.38 -12.28
N LEU A 72 -2.17 -4.51 -11.57
CA LEU A 72 -3.37 -3.71 -11.82
C LEU A 72 -3.08 -2.23 -11.61
N ASP A 73 -2.35 -1.87 -10.56
CA ASP A 73 -1.99 -0.49 -10.26
C ASP A 73 -1.06 0.14 -11.31
N LEU A 74 -0.18 -0.62 -11.95
CA LEU A 74 0.65 -0.10 -13.04
C LEU A 74 -0.17 0.38 -14.25
N ARG A 75 -1.40 -0.14 -14.40
CA ARG A 75 -2.34 0.22 -15.48
C ARG A 75 -3.45 1.16 -15.03
N ALA A 76 -3.66 1.28 -13.72
CA ALA A 76 -4.69 2.13 -13.17
C ALA A 76 -4.24 3.60 -13.17
N GLU A 77 -5.20 4.50 -12.98
CA GLU A 77 -4.93 5.88 -12.68
C GLU A 77 -4.90 6.08 -11.15
N PRO A 78 -4.04 6.99 -10.64
CA PRO A 78 -4.07 7.39 -9.24
C PRO A 78 -5.47 7.85 -8.82
N THR A 79 -5.89 7.43 -7.63
CA THR A 79 -7.10 7.92 -6.98
C THR A 79 -6.72 8.74 -5.76
N PHE A 80 -7.66 9.52 -5.24
CA PHE A 80 -7.48 10.23 -3.98
C PHE A 80 -8.53 9.78 -2.96
N THR A 81 -8.13 9.78 -1.70
CA THR A 81 -9.01 9.61 -0.54
C THR A 81 -8.82 10.83 0.35
N ARG A 82 -9.92 11.50 0.69
CA ARG A 82 -9.93 12.67 1.58
C ARG A 82 -10.65 12.29 2.87
N GLY A 83 -10.11 12.73 4.00
CA GLY A 83 -10.78 12.57 5.28
C GLY A 83 -9.92 12.98 6.46
N GLU A 84 -10.52 12.89 7.64
CA GLU A 84 -9.83 13.09 8.90
C GLU A 84 -8.94 11.88 9.21
N VAL A 85 -7.73 12.15 9.72
CA VAL A 85 -6.83 11.14 10.24
C VAL A 85 -7.38 10.65 11.57
N ILE A 86 -7.99 9.48 11.55
CA ILE A 86 -8.63 8.86 12.72
C ILE A 86 -7.57 8.34 13.69
N ARG A 87 -6.51 7.75 13.14
CA ARG A 87 -5.47 7.11 13.94
C ARG A 87 -4.15 7.01 13.21
N LEU A 88 -3.10 7.34 13.94
CA LEU A 88 -1.70 7.16 13.58
C LEU A 88 -1.07 6.05 14.42
N TRP A 89 -0.36 5.10 13.80
CA TRP A 89 0.51 4.18 14.53
C TRP A 89 1.77 3.80 13.75
N THR A 90 2.79 3.34 14.49
CA THR A 90 4.01 2.78 13.92
C THR A 90 4.07 1.29 14.20
N LYS A 91 4.37 0.47 13.18
CA LYS A 91 4.63 -0.96 13.35
C LYS A 91 6.11 -1.22 13.14
N GLY A 92 6.73 -1.89 14.11
CA GLY A 92 8.07 -2.46 13.94
C GLY A 92 8.03 -3.59 12.91
N GLY A 93 8.95 -3.54 11.96
CA GLY A 93 9.18 -4.56 10.96
C GLY A 93 10.15 -5.65 11.45
N LEU A 94 10.46 -6.57 10.55
CA LEU A 94 11.34 -7.70 10.83
C LEU A 94 12.72 -7.20 11.30
N PHE A 95 13.21 -7.75 12.42
CA PHE A 95 14.49 -7.39 13.04
C PHE A 95 14.64 -5.92 13.49
N TRP A 96 13.56 -5.19 13.78
CA TRP A 96 13.60 -3.80 14.30
C TRP A 96 14.15 -2.73 13.33
N PHE A 97 14.80 -3.11 12.24
CA PHE A 97 15.46 -2.19 11.30
C PHE A 97 14.50 -1.43 10.39
N PHE A 98 13.29 -1.97 10.17
CA PHE A 98 12.29 -1.33 9.32
C PHE A 98 11.15 -0.86 10.20
N ARG A 99 10.91 0.45 10.29
CA ARG A 99 9.69 0.99 10.90
C ARG A 99 8.77 1.44 9.79
N SER A 100 7.52 1.00 9.86
CA SER A 100 6.47 1.44 8.93
C SER A 100 5.48 2.30 9.69
N HIS A 101 5.16 3.46 9.12
CA HIS A 101 4.21 4.43 9.67
C HIS A 101 2.88 4.27 8.96
N TYR A 102 1.80 4.21 9.72
CA TYR A 102 0.46 3.93 9.22
C TYR A 102 -0.52 5.00 9.65
N ALA A 103 -1.32 5.48 8.71
CA ALA A 103 -2.43 6.37 8.99
C ALA A 103 -3.75 5.69 8.58
N GLN A 104 -4.78 5.86 9.40
CA GLN A 104 -6.14 5.46 9.07
C GLN A 104 -6.97 6.69 8.70
N ILE A 105 -7.52 6.70 7.48
CA ILE A 105 -8.36 7.77 6.92
C ILE A 105 -9.54 7.10 6.23
N ASP A 106 -10.76 7.53 6.54
CA ASP A 106 -12.01 6.97 5.98
C ASP A 106 -12.05 5.42 5.95
N ARG A 107 -11.72 4.81 7.10
CA ARG A 107 -11.64 3.33 7.27
C ARG A 107 -10.59 2.62 6.40
N GLN A 108 -9.81 3.35 5.63
CA GLN A 108 -8.69 2.84 4.86
C GLN A 108 -7.38 3.06 5.62
N VAL A 109 -6.43 2.16 5.43
CA VAL A 109 -5.11 2.23 6.07
C VAL A 109 -4.07 2.46 4.99
N PHE A 110 -3.25 3.48 5.20
CA PHE A 110 -2.18 3.89 4.29
C PHE A 110 -0.83 3.75 4.97
N VAL A 111 0.17 3.31 4.21
CA VAL A 111 1.57 3.34 4.64
C VAL A 111 2.18 4.65 4.16
N MET A 112 2.80 5.38 5.08
CA MET A 112 3.40 6.68 4.81
C MET A 112 4.89 6.68 5.11
N ALA A 113 5.61 7.56 4.43
CA ALA A 113 7.02 7.77 4.69
C ALA A 113 7.20 8.58 5.99
N PRO A 114 8.36 8.41 6.67
CA PRO A 114 8.60 9.06 7.97
C PRO A 114 8.49 10.59 7.95
N ASP A 115 8.88 11.21 6.83
CA ASP A 115 8.80 12.66 6.59
C ASP A 115 7.35 13.17 6.51
N VAL A 116 6.45 12.40 5.89
CA VAL A 116 5.01 12.70 5.89
C VAL A 116 4.41 12.48 7.28
N TRP A 117 4.83 11.41 7.96
CA TRP A 117 4.32 11.05 9.28
C TRP A 117 4.58 12.12 10.33
N VAL A 118 5.75 12.77 10.36
CA VAL A 118 6.07 13.79 11.37
C VAL A 118 5.28 15.10 11.19
N GLN A 119 4.64 15.29 10.04
CA GLN A 119 3.87 16.49 9.70
C GLN A 119 2.36 16.31 9.90
N ILE A 120 1.91 15.08 10.16
CA ILE A 120 0.49 14.74 10.32
C ILE A 120 0.24 14.33 11.77
N THR A 121 -0.85 14.84 12.34
CA THR A 121 -1.36 14.48 13.66
C THR A 121 -2.77 13.90 13.53
N ASP A 122 -3.20 13.10 14.52
CA ASP A 122 -4.59 12.66 14.64
C ASP A 122 -5.52 13.89 14.63
N GLY A 123 -6.62 13.81 13.89
CA GLY A 123 -7.58 14.90 13.70
C GLY A 123 -7.27 15.86 12.56
N ASN A 124 -6.12 15.75 11.88
CA ASN A 124 -5.88 16.53 10.67
C ASN A 124 -6.75 16.03 9.51
N THR A 125 -7.29 16.95 8.71
CA THR A 125 -7.92 16.61 7.44
C THR A 125 -6.85 16.58 6.36
N VAL A 126 -6.76 15.46 5.65
CA VAL A 126 -5.74 15.25 4.63
C VAL A 126 -6.35 14.68 3.35
N GLU A 127 -5.71 14.95 2.23
CA GLU A 127 -5.99 14.30 0.96
C GLU A 127 -4.79 13.45 0.55
N PHE A 128 -5.00 12.14 0.47
CA PHE A 128 -4.00 11.18 0.06
C PHE A 128 -4.25 10.73 -1.36
N HIS A 129 -3.26 10.96 -2.21
CA HIS A 129 -3.21 10.41 -3.56
C HIS A 129 -2.51 9.07 -3.49
N HIS A 130 -3.15 8.01 -3.96
CA HIS A 130 -2.65 6.66 -3.85
C HIS A 130 -3.06 5.79 -5.04
N TRP A 131 -2.39 4.65 -5.18
CA TRP A 131 -2.81 3.64 -6.14
C TRP A 131 -4.03 2.85 -5.62
N PRO A 132 -5.01 2.52 -6.48
CA PRO A 132 -6.30 2.00 -6.03
C PRO A 132 -6.23 0.62 -5.36
N HIS A 133 -5.36 -0.29 -5.80
CA HIS A 133 -5.36 -1.67 -5.32
C HIS A 133 -4.33 -1.92 -4.20
N THR A 134 -3.10 -1.44 -4.37
CA THR A 134 -2.02 -1.56 -3.39
C THR A 134 -2.12 -0.53 -2.28
N ARG A 135 -2.87 0.57 -2.49
CA ARG A 135 -2.94 1.72 -1.59
C ARG A 135 -1.58 2.34 -1.28
N THR A 136 -0.63 2.15 -2.18
CA THR A 136 0.69 2.76 -2.09
C THR A 136 0.52 4.27 -2.25
N LEU A 137 0.94 5.03 -1.24
CA LEU A 137 0.85 6.48 -1.23
C LEU A 137 1.75 7.07 -2.34
N ILE A 138 1.24 8.11 -2.99
CA ILE A 138 1.94 8.87 -4.03
C ILE A 138 2.23 10.28 -3.49
N ARG A 139 1.23 10.91 -2.88
CA ARG A 139 1.30 12.27 -2.34
C ARG A 139 0.33 12.44 -1.20
N ALA A 140 0.70 13.29 -0.24
CA ALA A 140 -0.16 13.71 0.86
C ALA A 140 -0.25 15.24 0.89
N VAL A 141 -1.48 15.76 1.01
CA VAL A 141 -1.77 17.19 1.11
C VAL A 141 -2.49 17.44 2.43
N LEU A 142 -1.98 18.39 3.23
CA LEU A 142 -2.68 18.90 4.40
C LEU A 142 -3.74 19.89 3.96
N ILE A 143 -4.95 19.73 4.47
CA ILE A 143 -6.03 20.67 4.25
C ILE A 143 -6.23 21.40 5.59
N SER A 144 -5.88 22.69 5.61
CA SER A 144 -6.16 23.57 6.75
C SER A 144 -7.31 24.52 6.38
N GLY A 145 -8.47 24.36 7.01
CA GLY A 145 -9.66 25.17 6.76
C GLY A 145 -10.96 24.44 7.10
N ASP A 146 -12.09 25.08 6.80
CA ASP A 146 -13.41 24.47 6.93
C ASP A 146 -13.65 23.48 5.78
N VAL A 147 -13.90 22.21 6.11
CA VAL A 147 -13.95 21.10 5.14
C VAL A 147 -15.21 21.16 4.28
N ASP A 148 -16.25 21.82 4.76
CA ASP A 148 -17.55 21.97 4.11
C ASP A 148 -17.48 22.80 2.80
N GLU A 149 -16.39 23.54 2.57
CA GLU A 149 -16.17 24.31 1.33
C GLU A 149 -15.54 23.48 0.19
N LEU A 150 -15.12 22.24 0.46
CA LEU A 150 -14.49 21.41 -0.56
C LEU A 150 -15.52 20.68 -1.41
N VAL A 151 -15.39 20.80 -2.73
CA VAL A 151 -16.21 20.03 -3.67
C VAL A 151 -15.86 18.55 -3.51
N GLU A 152 -16.85 17.74 -3.12
CA GLU A 152 -16.73 16.30 -3.01
C GLU A 152 -16.43 15.71 -4.40
N GLY A 153 -15.41 14.85 -4.50
CA GLY A 153 -15.06 14.19 -5.75
C GLY A 153 -14.13 14.96 -6.70
N GLN A 154 -13.62 16.13 -6.32
CA GLN A 154 -12.52 16.78 -7.05
C GLN A 154 -11.21 16.78 -6.24
N PRO A 155 -10.08 16.39 -6.85
CA PRO A 155 -8.79 16.46 -6.18
C PRO A 155 -8.44 17.92 -5.87
N VAL A 156 -7.78 18.16 -4.73
CA VAL A 156 -7.17 19.46 -4.47
C VAL A 156 -6.08 19.66 -5.52
N SER A 157 -6.36 20.51 -6.50
CA SER A 157 -5.34 20.92 -7.45
C SER A 157 -4.20 21.56 -6.65
N PRO A 158 -2.92 21.21 -6.91
CA PRO A 158 -1.86 22.10 -6.49
C PRO A 158 -2.23 23.49 -7.01
N LEU A 159 -2.19 24.48 -6.11
CA LEU A 159 -2.18 25.87 -6.55
C LEU A 159 -1.08 25.93 -7.62
N GLU A 160 -1.44 26.23 -8.87
CA GLU A 160 -0.42 26.60 -9.85
C GLU A 160 0.37 27.71 -9.18
N ASP A 161 1.66 27.48 -8.93
CA ASP A 161 2.54 28.43 -8.25
C ASP A 161 2.41 29.79 -8.97
N SER A 162 1.66 30.70 -8.34
CA SER A 162 1.42 32.08 -8.80
C SER A 162 2.34 33.04 -8.06
#